data_AF-A0A927SEH4-F1
#
_entry.id   AF-A0A927SEH4-F1
#
_cell.length_a   1.000
_cell.length_b   1.000
_cell.length_c   1.000
_cell.angle_alpha   90.00
_cell.angle_beta   90.00
_cell.angle_gamma   90.00
#
_symmetry.space_group_name_H-M   'P 1'
#
loop_
_entity.id
_entity.type
_entity.pdbx_description
1 polymer ?
#
loop_
_entity_poly.entity_id
_entity_poly.type
_entity_poly.pdbx_seq_one_letter_code
_entity_poly.pdbx_strand_id
1 'polypeptide(L)' 'MKCPYCDGEMQHGKLSGDGRSRVHFAQEGKKVSWSENLVGVGIVQTKRRFGKFEIDGDYCEKCKKIILDAEVGK' A
#
# COMPACT_ATOMS: atom_id res chain seq x y z
N MET A 1 5.24 10.12 6.55
CA MET A 1 5.13 11.56 6.18
C MET A 1 3.88 12.22 6.78
N LYS A 2 3.60 13.53 6.55
CA LYS A 2 2.28 14.13 6.83
C LYS A 2 1.36 14.03 5.61
N CYS A 3 0.09 13.72 5.83
CA CYS A 3 -0.92 13.61 4.78
C CYS A 3 -1.32 14.98 4.24
N PRO A 4 -1.16 15.25 2.93
CA PRO A 4 -1.49 16.55 2.35
C PRO A 4 -3.00 16.81 2.25
N TYR A 5 -3.85 15.83 2.59
CA TYR A 5 -5.30 15.93 2.49
C TYR A 5 -6.00 16.13 3.84
N CYS A 6 -5.36 15.75 4.96
CA CYS A 6 -5.99 15.79 6.28
C CYS A 6 -5.00 16.05 7.43
N ASP A 7 -3.75 16.39 7.11
CA ASP A 7 -2.63 16.65 8.05
C ASP A 7 -2.34 15.53 9.07
N GLY A 8 -2.88 14.34 8.82
CA GLY A 8 -2.63 13.15 9.63
C GLY A 8 -1.23 12.59 9.41
N GLU A 9 -0.70 11.89 10.40
CA GLU A 9 0.51 11.09 10.24
C GLU A 9 0.24 9.92 9.28
N MET A 10 1.20 9.65 8.40
CA MET A 10 1.14 8.57 7.42
C MET A 10 2.18 7.50 7.71
N GLN A 11 1.80 6.27 7.37
CA GLN A 11 2.59 5.06 7.53
C GLN A 11 3.32 4.74 6.23
N HIS A 12 4.65 4.77 6.26
CA HIS A 12 5.46 4.35 5.12
C HIS A 12 5.40 2.82 4.94
N GLY A 13 5.45 2.35 3.70
CA GLY A 13 5.31 0.95 3.36
C GLY A 13 5.43 0.67 1.86
N LYS A 14 5.13 -0.58 1.50
CA LYS A 14 5.26 -1.09 0.13
C LYS A 14 3.94 -1.61 -0.41
N LEU A 15 3.58 -1.12 -1.58
CA LEU A 15 2.53 -1.68 -2.41
C LEU A 15 3.13 -2.77 -3.31
N SER A 16 2.66 -4.00 -3.18
CA SER A 16 3.12 -5.11 -4.00
C SER A 16 1.95 -5.92 -4.59
N GLY A 17 2.23 -6.54 -5.72
CA GLY A 17 1.35 -7.52 -6.35
C GLY A 17 2.19 -8.68 -6.87
N ASP A 18 1.71 -9.91 -6.73
CA ASP A 18 2.39 -11.13 -7.19
C ASP A 18 1.91 -11.62 -8.58
N GLY A 19 0.99 -10.88 -9.21
CA GLY A 19 0.40 -11.21 -10.50
C GLY A 19 -0.68 -12.30 -10.50
N ARG A 20 -0.93 -12.95 -9.35
CA ARG A 20 -1.89 -14.06 -9.21
C ARG A 20 -2.97 -13.75 -8.20
N SER A 21 -2.61 -13.03 -7.15
CA SER A 21 -3.43 -12.60 -6.04
C SER A 21 -3.47 -11.07 -5.98
N ARG A 22 -4.24 -10.55 -5.02
CA ARG A 22 -4.68 -9.15 -4.96
C ARG A 22 -3.48 -8.21 -4.77
N VAL A 23 -3.71 -6.90 -4.86
CA VAL A 23 -2.67 -5.93 -4.51
C VAL A 23 -2.66 -5.75 -3.00
N HIS A 24 -1.46 -5.71 -2.42
CA HIS A 24 -1.24 -5.60 -0.97
C HIS A 24 -0.39 -4.36 -0.66
N PHE A 25 -0.72 -3.64 0.40
CA PHE A 25 0.10 -2.60 1.00
C PHE A 25 0.57 -3.08 2.38
N ALA A 26 1.89 -3.10 2.60
CA ALA A 26 2.51 -3.53 3.84
C ALA A 26 3.30 -2.37 4.46
N GLN A 27 2.99 -2.00 5.70
CA GLN A 27 3.73 -0.99 6.44
C GLN A 27 5.17 -1.45 6.73
N GLU A 28 6.14 -0.56 6.56
CA GLU A 28 7.54 -0.84 6.86
C GLU A 28 7.75 -1.14 8.35
N GLY A 29 8.57 -2.14 8.67
CA GLY A 29 8.88 -2.53 10.06
C GLY A 29 7.81 -3.38 10.76
N LYS A 30 6.59 -3.48 10.23
CA LYS A 30 5.61 -4.49 10.68
C LYS A 30 5.72 -5.74 9.81
N LYS A 31 6.15 -6.86 10.42
CA LYS A 31 5.84 -8.19 9.87
C LYS A 31 4.32 -8.31 9.90
N VAL A 32 3.66 -8.13 8.75
CA VAL A 32 2.21 -8.31 8.62
C VAL A 32 1.88 -9.68 9.17
N SER A 33 1.21 -9.72 10.33
CA SER A 33 0.86 -10.99 10.94
C SER A 33 -0.12 -11.71 10.00
N TRP A 34 -0.01 -13.03 9.88
CA TRP A 34 -0.84 -13.81 8.96
C TRP A 34 -2.35 -13.58 9.19
N SER A 35 -2.73 -13.19 10.42
CA SER A 35 -4.04 -12.72 10.85
C SER A 35 -4.50 -11.40 10.22
N GLU A 36 -3.62 -10.42 10.00
CA GLU A 36 -3.99 -9.11 9.39
C GLU A 36 -4.27 -9.25 7.89
N ASN A 37 -3.57 -10.17 7.22
CA ASN A 37 -3.84 -10.55 5.83
C ASN A 37 -5.22 -11.23 5.66
N LEU A 38 -5.69 -11.96 6.68
CA LEU A 38 -7.00 -12.63 6.71
C LEU A 38 -8.17 -11.65 6.88
N VAL A 39 -7.95 -10.51 7.54
CA VAL A 39 -8.94 -9.44 7.73
C VAL A 39 -8.97 -8.45 6.55
N GLY A 40 -8.05 -8.59 5.60
CA GLY A 40 -7.96 -7.72 4.42
C GLY A 40 -7.27 -6.38 4.67
N VAL A 41 -6.54 -6.26 5.77
CA VAL A 41 -5.70 -5.10 6.05
C VAL A 41 -4.59 -5.05 4.99
N GLY A 42 -4.49 -3.92 4.29
CA GLY A 42 -3.56 -3.74 3.18
C GLY A 42 -4.06 -4.24 1.82
N ILE A 43 -5.22 -4.90 1.71
CA ILE A 43 -5.73 -5.30 0.38
C ILE A 43 -6.23 -4.06 -0.35
N VAL A 44 -5.53 -3.70 -1.43
CA VAL A 44 -5.99 -2.70 -2.37
C VAL A 44 -6.88 -3.39 -3.41
N GLN A 45 -8.16 -3.01 -3.42
CA GLN A 45 -9.09 -3.51 -4.42
C GLN A 45 -8.73 -2.91 -5.79
N THR A 46 -8.28 -3.76 -6.70
CA THR A 46 -7.97 -3.37 -8.08
C THR A 46 -9.00 -3.93 -9.06
N LYS A 47 -9.35 -3.13 -10.07
CA LYS A 47 -10.27 -3.55 -11.14
C LYS A 47 -9.64 -4.52 -12.15
N ARG A 48 -8.30 -4.63 -12.16
CA ARG A 48 -7.54 -5.46 -13.10
C ARG A 48 -6.41 -6.17 -12.37
N ARG A 49 -6.06 -7.35 -12.88
CA ARG A 49 -4.84 -8.06 -12.46
C ARG A 49 -3.65 -7.30 -13.02
N PHE A 50 -2.78 -6.84 -12.14
CA PHE A 50 -1.48 -6.30 -12.49
C PHE A 50 -0.47 -7.44 -12.57
N GLY A 51 0.64 -7.23 -13.28
CA GLY A 51 1.80 -8.14 -13.22
C GLY A 51 2.45 -8.12 -11.84
N LYS A 52 3.58 -8.82 -11.67
CA LYS A 52 4.37 -8.69 -10.45
C LYS A 52 4.94 -7.27 -10.35
N PHE A 53 4.72 -6.58 -9.24
CA PHE A 53 5.27 -5.24 -9.00
C PHE A 53 5.52 -4.98 -7.52
N GLU A 54 6.36 -3.99 -7.24
CA GLU A 54 6.64 -3.45 -5.91
C GLU A 54 6.88 -1.95 -6.08
N ILE A 55 6.20 -1.14 -5.27
CA ILE A 55 6.26 0.33 -5.30
C ILE A 55 6.20 0.84 -3.85
N ASP A 56 7.11 1.73 -3.48
CA ASP A 56 7.11 2.39 -2.18
C ASP A 56 6.02 3.45 -2.08
N GLY A 57 5.52 3.67 -0.87
CA GLY A 57 4.54 4.71 -0.63
C GLY A 57 4.10 4.86 0.82
N ASP A 58 3.26 5.87 1.04
CA ASP A 58 2.75 6.23 2.35
C ASP A 58 1.23 6.09 2.40
N TYR A 59 0.71 5.41 3.42
CA TYR A 59 -0.72 5.25 3.67
C TYR A 59 -1.22 6.10 4.84
N CYS A 60 -2.33 6.79 4.61
CA CYS A 60 -3.05 7.60 5.60
C CYS A 60 -4.26 6.82 6.13
N GLU A 61 -4.25 6.39 7.39
CA GLU A 61 -5.40 5.66 7.98
C GLU A 61 -6.67 6.51 8.10
N LYS A 62 -6.52 7.82 8.39
CA LYS A 62 -7.65 8.73 8.58
C LYS A 62 -8.46 8.93 7.29
N CYS A 63 -7.75 9.10 6.19
CA CYS A 63 -8.32 9.47 4.89
C CYS A 63 -8.33 8.33 3.88
N LYS A 64 -7.74 7.18 4.24
CA LYS A 64 -7.63 5.94 3.45
C LYS A 64 -6.95 6.15 2.09
N LYS A 65 -6.07 7.14 1.98
CA LYS A 65 -5.32 7.45 0.76
C LYS A 65 -3.91 6.86 0.83
N ILE A 66 -3.43 6.39 -0.30
CA ILE A 66 -2.03 5.98 -0.51
C ILE A 66 -1.39 7.01 -1.45
N ILE A 67 -0.18 7.46 -1.11
CA ILE A 67 0.69 8.26 -1.97
C ILE A 67 1.83 7.34 -2.38
N LEU A 68 2.11 7.26 -3.68
CA LEU A 68 3.13 6.36 -4.22
C LEU A 68 4.32 7.17 -4.71
N ASP A 69 5.52 6.69 -4.38
CA ASP A 69 6.74 7.21 -4.97
C ASP A 69 6.90 6.63 -6.37
N ALA A 70 6.90 7.51 -7.36
CA ALA A 70 6.89 7.12 -8.76
C ALA A 70 8.24 7.38 -9.42
N GLU A 71 8.87 6.32 -9.93
CA GLU A 71 9.96 6.43 -10.90
C GLU A 71 9.37 6.48 -12.31
N VAL A 72 9.15 7.70 -12.81
CA VAL A 72 8.63 7.90 -14.16
C VAL A 72 9.80 7.86 -15.16
N GLY A 73 9.89 6.77 -15.92
CA GLY A 73 10.82 6.66 -17.06
C GLY A 73 10.51 7.71 -18.14
N LYS A 74 11.55 8.16 -18.85
CA LYS A 74 11.42 9.06 -20.01
C LYS A 74 11.05 8.30 -21.28
#